data_AF-A0A531N2U2-F1
#
_entry.id   AF-A0A531N2U2-F1
#
_cell.length_a   1.000
_cell.length_b   1.000
_cell.length_c   1.000
_cell.angle_alpha   90.00
_cell.angle_beta   90.00
_cell.angle_gamma   90.00
#
_symmetry.space_group_name_H-M   'P 1'
#
loop_
_entity.id
_entity.type
_entity.pdbx_description
1 polymer ?
#
loop_
_entity_poly.entity_id
_entity_poly.type
_entity_poly.pdbx_seq_one_letter_code
_entity_poly.pdbx_strand_id
1 'polypeptide(L)'
;AKVRPYIRNFTSSAYIEGLATGDICVAIGWSGDVLQARDRALEAAKGLGTKPINVAYILPKEGGQIWFDSVAIPADAPHPDEAHQFLNFIMRPEIAAQISNYVRYASGNLAAKDRIDPAMVNDPTVYPGDQVMNRLYVITMYDNAVTRAMTRMWTRIATQQ
;
A
#
# COMPACT_ATOMS: atom_id res chain seq x y z
N ALA A 1 -10.03 -24.05 3.79
CA ALA A 1 -9.34 -23.29 4.85
C ALA A 1 -10.38 -22.71 5.82
N LYS A 2 -10.14 -22.75 7.15
CA LYS A 2 -11.15 -22.36 8.17
C LYS A 2 -11.63 -20.91 8.07
N VAL A 3 -10.80 -19.99 7.56
CA VAL A 3 -11.14 -18.55 7.43
C VAL A 3 -12.01 -18.24 6.20
N ARG A 4 -11.97 -19.09 5.16
CA ARG A 4 -12.56 -18.79 3.84
C ARG A 4 -14.06 -18.44 3.86
N PRO A 5 -14.92 -19.11 4.65
CA PRO A 5 -16.35 -18.78 4.72
C PRO A 5 -16.64 -17.36 5.22
N TYR A 6 -15.70 -16.74 5.94
CA TYR A 6 -15.84 -15.40 6.50
C TYR A 6 -15.28 -14.30 5.58
N ILE A 7 -14.69 -14.67 4.44
CA ILE A 7 -14.12 -13.72 3.48
C ILE A 7 -15.19 -13.36 2.45
N ARG A 8 -15.57 -12.08 2.42
CA ARG A 8 -16.57 -11.54 1.47
C ARG A 8 -16.07 -11.60 0.02
N ASN A 9 -14.86 -11.14 -0.25
CA ASN A 9 -14.25 -11.15 -1.58
C ASN A 9 -12.71 -11.15 -1.50
N PHE A 10 -12.07 -11.42 -2.64
CA PHE A 10 -10.64 -11.24 -2.84
C PHE A 10 -10.45 -10.13 -3.87
N THR A 11 -9.96 -8.99 -3.43
CA THR A 11 -9.71 -7.81 -4.25
C THR A 11 -8.54 -7.04 -3.66
N SER A 12 -7.76 -6.41 -4.51
CA SER A 12 -6.56 -5.66 -4.12
C SER A 12 -6.76 -4.14 -4.21
N SER A 13 -7.98 -3.64 -4.43
CA SER A 13 -8.23 -2.20 -4.53
C SER A 13 -9.61 -1.77 -4.05
N ALA A 14 -10.64 -2.58 -4.27
CA ALA A 14 -12.01 -2.19 -3.90
C ALA A 14 -12.22 -2.09 -2.37
N TYR A 15 -11.28 -2.62 -1.58
CA TYR A 15 -11.31 -2.47 -0.11
C TYR A 15 -11.09 -1.02 0.35
N ILE A 16 -10.44 -0.17 -0.46
CA ILE A 16 -10.22 1.25 -0.13
C ILE A 16 -11.57 1.95 0.06
N GLU A 17 -12.42 1.84 -0.96
CA GLU A 17 -13.76 2.45 -0.92
C GLU A 17 -14.63 1.78 0.13
N GLY A 18 -14.62 0.45 0.19
CA GLY A 18 -15.44 -0.27 1.17
C GLY A 18 -15.09 0.05 2.63
N LEU A 19 -13.83 0.38 2.94
CA LEU A 19 -13.44 0.89 4.26
C LEU A 19 -13.91 2.33 4.45
N ALA A 20 -13.78 3.18 3.42
CA ALA A 20 -14.15 4.59 3.50
C ALA A 20 -15.67 4.82 3.67
N THR A 21 -16.49 3.97 3.05
CA THR A 21 -17.96 4.00 3.13
C THR A 21 -18.53 3.20 4.31
N GLY A 22 -17.73 2.31 4.90
CA GLY A 22 -18.17 1.41 5.97
C GLY A 22 -18.86 0.14 5.48
N ASP A 23 -18.81 -0.15 4.17
CA ASP A 23 -19.34 -1.40 3.62
C ASP A 23 -18.62 -2.63 4.16
N ILE A 24 -17.32 -2.51 4.44
CA ILE A 24 -16.51 -3.54 5.14
C ILE A 24 -15.86 -2.96 6.40
N CYS A 25 -15.63 -3.82 7.39
CA CYS A 25 -15.03 -3.42 8.67
C CYS A 25 -13.58 -3.90 8.85
N VAL A 26 -13.07 -4.75 7.96
CA VAL A 26 -11.70 -5.27 8.02
C VAL A 26 -11.21 -5.65 6.62
N ALA A 27 -9.94 -5.36 6.35
CA ALA A 27 -9.24 -5.77 5.13
C ALA A 27 -7.78 -6.11 5.46
N ILE A 28 -7.21 -7.05 4.70
CA ILE A 28 -5.75 -7.13 4.54
C ILE A 28 -5.44 -6.18 3.38
N GLY A 29 -4.71 -5.11 3.66
CA GLY A 29 -4.44 -4.04 2.71
C GLY A 29 -3.10 -3.38 2.95
N TRP A 30 -2.71 -2.52 2.01
CA TRP A 30 -1.47 -1.77 2.08
C TRP A 30 -1.63 -0.49 2.90
N SER A 31 -0.55 -0.03 3.51
CA SER A 31 -0.59 1.09 4.47
C SER A 31 -1.16 2.37 3.85
N GLY A 32 -0.59 2.85 2.75
CA GLY A 32 -1.02 4.07 2.07
C GLY A 32 -2.47 4.01 1.58
N ASP A 33 -2.93 2.83 1.14
CA ASP A 33 -4.32 2.61 0.71
C ASP A 33 -5.32 2.76 1.86
N VAL A 34 -5.00 2.19 3.04
CA VAL A 34 -5.85 2.33 4.23
C VAL A 34 -5.84 3.77 4.75
N LEU A 35 -4.70 4.47 4.64
CA LEU A 35 -4.62 5.89 4.98
C LEU A 35 -5.41 6.77 4.01
N GLN A 36 -5.42 6.43 2.70
CA GLN A 36 -6.30 7.08 1.73
C GLN A 36 -7.78 6.81 2.03
N ALA A 37 -8.15 5.59 2.42
CA ALA A 37 -9.51 5.28 2.84
C ALA A 37 -9.96 6.11 4.06
N ARG A 38 -9.06 6.27 5.05
CA ARG A 38 -9.28 7.17 6.20
C ARG A 38 -9.50 8.60 5.76
N ASP A 39 -8.63 9.14 4.91
CA ASP A 39 -8.71 10.53 4.46
C ASP A 39 -10.02 10.76 3.68
N ARG A 40 -10.42 9.83 2.79
CA ARG A 40 -11.70 9.87 2.09
C ARG A 40 -12.90 9.84 3.04
N ALA A 41 -12.87 9.00 4.07
CA ALA A 41 -13.93 8.94 5.08
C ALA A 41 -14.08 10.27 5.83
N LEU A 42 -12.95 10.93 6.14
CA LEU A 42 -12.93 12.25 6.78
C LEU A 42 -13.48 13.34 5.86
N GLU A 43 -13.06 13.35 4.59
CA GLU A 43 -13.53 14.30 3.58
C GLU A 43 -15.04 14.17 3.32
N ALA A 44 -15.54 12.94 3.15
CA ALA A 44 -16.95 12.67 2.94
C ALA A 44 -17.80 13.14 4.14
N ALA A 45 -17.37 12.83 5.36
CA ALA A 45 -18.07 13.25 6.57
C ALA A 45 -18.09 14.77 6.73
N LYS A 46 -16.99 15.45 6.39
CA LYS A 46 -16.94 16.92 6.35
C LYS A 46 -17.92 17.49 5.33
N GLY A 47 -18.00 16.90 4.14
CA GLY A 47 -18.94 17.33 3.08
C GLY A 47 -20.40 17.10 3.45
N LEU A 48 -20.70 16.05 4.20
CA LEU A 48 -22.06 15.68 4.62
C LEU A 48 -22.45 16.27 5.99
N GLY A 49 -21.52 16.86 6.74
CA GLY A 49 -21.76 17.33 8.11
C GLY A 49 -22.01 16.19 9.10
N THR A 50 -21.46 15.00 8.86
CA THR A 50 -21.64 13.80 9.68
C THR A 50 -20.37 13.42 10.45
N LYS A 51 -20.47 12.41 11.31
CA LYS A 51 -19.28 11.82 11.96
C LYS A 51 -18.52 10.94 10.97
N PRO A 52 -17.18 11.03 10.90
CA PRO A 52 -16.40 10.19 10.02
C PRO A 52 -16.40 8.74 10.48
N ILE A 53 -16.35 7.84 9.49
CA ILE A 53 -16.04 6.44 9.73
C ILE A 53 -14.57 6.37 10.16
N ASN A 54 -14.32 5.73 11.29
CA ASN A 54 -12.97 5.62 11.82
C ASN A 54 -12.24 4.46 11.13
N VAL A 55 -11.30 4.81 10.24
CA VAL A 55 -10.45 3.85 9.53
C VAL A 55 -9.01 4.00 10.05
N ALA A 56 -8.40 2.88 10.41
CA ALA A 56 -7.03 2.84 10.90
C ALA A 56 -6.26 1.69 10.26
N TYR A 57 -4.98 1.93 9.97
CA TYR A 57 -4.02 0.90 9.61
C TYR A 57 -3.31 0.39 10.86
N ILE A 58 -3.16 -0.92 10.97
CA ILE A 58 -2.48 -1.57 12.10
C ILE A 58 -1.47 -2.55 11.52
N LEU A 59 -0.21 -2.39 11.91
CA LEU A 59 0.78 -3.43 11.74
C LEU A 59 0.63 -4.46 12.88
N PRO A 60 0.40 -5.75 12.57
CA PRO A 60 0.30 -6.79 13.60
C PRO A 60 1.55 -6.89 14.47
N LYS A 61 1.38 -7.32 15.73
CA LYS A 61 2.50 -7.44 16.68
C LYS A 61 3.54 -8.46 16.24
N GLU A 62 3.11 -9.47 15.49
CA GLU A 62 3.89 -10.54 14.87
C GLU A 62 4.81 -10.02 13.76
N GLY A 63 4.57 -8.80 13.26
CA GLY A 63 5.26 -8.25 12.10
C GLY A 63 4.41 -8.27 10.83
N GLY A 64 5.02 -7.85 9.73
CA GLY A 64 4.35 -7.77 8.44
C GLY A 64 5.34 -7.66 7.29
N GLN A 65 4.82 -7.77 6.08
CA GLN A 65 5.63 -7.61 4.87
C GLN A 65 6.01 -6.13 4.69
N ILE A 66 7.29 -5.87 4.50
CA ILE A 66 7.78 -4.64 3.88
C ILE A 66 8.04 -4.91 2.39
N TRP A 67 7.71 -3.94 1.55
CA TRP A 67 7.77 -4.05 0.10
C TRP A 67 8.27 -2.74 -0.51
N PHE A 68 8.75 -2.83 -1.75
CA PHE A 68 9.32 -1.71 -2.49
C PHE A 68 8.82 -1.79 -3.92
N ASP A 69 8.06 -0.79 -4.34
CA ASP A 69 7.73 -0.62 -5.76
C ASP A 69 8.84 0.15 -6.44
N SER A 70 9.15 -0.27 -7.68
CA SER A 70 10.20 0.34 -8.49
C SER A 70 9.71 0.49 -9.91
N VAL A 71 10.11 1.58 -10.56
CA VAL A 71 9.85 1.80 -11.98
C VAL A 71 11.00 1.18 -12.78
N ALA A 72 10.65 0.37 -13.77
CA ALA A 72 11.61 -0.25 -14.69
C ALA A 72 11.21 0.06 -16.14
N ILE A 73 12.20 0.15 -17.03
CA ILE A 73 11.97 0.31 -18.47
C ILE A 73 12.06 -1.09 -19.11
N PRO A 74 10.97 -1.59 -19.74
CA PRO A 74 11.01 -2.84 -20.49
C PRO A 74 12.06 -2.80 -21.61
N ALA A 75 12.70 -3.94 -21.89
CA ALA A 75 13.75 -4.03 -22.91
C ALA A 75 13.24 -3.72 -24.34
N ASP A 76 11.94 -3.85 -24.57
CA ASP A 76 11.22 -3.59 -25.81
C ASP A 76 10.37 -2.31 -25.75
N ALA A 77 10.65 -1.41 -24.80
CA ALA A 77 9.94 -0.14 -24.70
C ALA A 77 10.08 0.66 -26.01
N PRO A 78 8.96 1.12 -26.62
CA PRO A 78 9.01 1.86 -27.89
C PRO A 78 9.60 3.27 -27.75
N HIS A 79 9.66 3.79 -26.52
CA HIS A 79 10.04 5.17 -26.17
C HIS A 79 10.94 5.20 -24.92
N PRO A 80 12.16 4.64 -24.98
CA PRO A 80 13.04 4.53 -23.81
C PRO A 80 13.56 5.90 -23.34
N ASP A 81 13.78 6.85 -24.25
CA ASP A 81 14.28 8.18 -23.93
C ASP A 81 13.23 9.00 -23.14
N GLU A 82 11.96 8.94 -23.54
CA GLU A 82 10.85 9.55 -22.83
C GLU A 82 10.62 8.90 -21.46
N ALA A 83 10.80 7.57 -21.36
CA ALA A 83 10.75 6.87 -20.09
C ALA A 83 11.85 7.35 -19.12
N HIS A 84 13.07 7.57 -19.62
CA HIS A 84 14.14 8.18 -18.84
C HIS A 84 13.84 9.62 -18.42
N GLN A 85 13.24 10.42 -19.30
CA GLN A 85 12.80 11.78 -18.95
C GLN A 85 11.74 11.77 -17.85
N PHE A 86 10.77 10.85 -17.91
CA PHE A 86 9.75 10.67 -16.88
C PHE A 86 10.37 10.23 -15.55
N LEU A 87 11.26 9.24 -15.56
CA LEU A 87 12.01 8.81 -14.37
C LEU A 87 12.76 9.97 -13.74
N ASN A 88 13.48 10.76 -14.54
CA ASN A 88 14.21 11.92 -14.06
C ASN A 88 13.27 12.99 -13.46
N PHE A 89 12.07 13.17 -14.02
CA PHE A 89 11.07 14.08 -13.50
C PHE A 89 10.51 13.63 -12.14
N ILE A 90 10.06 12.37 -12.02
CA ILE A 90 9.48 11.87 -10.76
C ILE A 90 10.51 11.73 -9.63
N MET A 91 11.79 11.61 -9.98
CA MET A 91 12.90 11.55 -9.02
C MET A 91 13.33 12.93 -8.50
N ARG A 92 12.76 14.04 -8.99
CA ARG A 92 13.03 15.35 -8.38
C ARG A 92 12.45 15.40 -6.96
N PRO A 93 13.17 15.90 -5.94
CA PRO A 93 12.73 15.87 -4.54
C PRO A 93 11.33 16.44 -4.30
N GLU A 94 10.99 17.54 -4.96
CA GLU A 94 9.68 18.20 -4.87
C GLU A 94 8.56 17.36 -5.50
N ILE A 95 8.82 16.66 -6.60
CA ILE A 95 7.83 15.80 -7.26
C ILE A 95 7.63 14.52 -6.46
N ALA A 96 8.72 13.89 -6.01
CA ALA A 96 8.65 12.70 -5.16
C ALA A 96 7.91 12.98 -3.84
N ALA A 97 8.10 14.18 -3.26
CA ALA A 97 7.36 14.60 -2.07
C ALA A 97 5.87 14.84 -2.37
N GLN A 98 5.52 15.49 -3.48
CA GLN A 98 4.13 15.67 -3.90
C GLN A 98 3.41 14.33 -4.09
N ILE A 99 4.06 13.38 -4.77
CA ILE A 99 3.55 12.02 -4.94
C ILE A 99 3.29 11.40 -3.56
N SER A 100 4.31 11.38 -2.69
CA SER A 100 4.22 10.78 -1.35
C SER A 100 3.09 11.39 -0.52
N ASN A 101 2.98 12.71 -0.48
CA ASN A 101 1.93 13.44 0.23
C ASN A 101 0.53 13.05 -0.27
N TYR A 102 0.38 12.82 -1.57
CA TYR A 102 -0.89 12.43 -2.17
C TYR A 102 -1.25 10.96 -1.90
N VAL A 103 -0.32 10.04 -2.19
CA VAL A 103 -0.60 8.58 -2.12
C VAL A 103 -0.41 7.98 -0.73
N ARG A 104 0.13 8.76 0.22
CA ARG A 104 0.41 8.36 1.61
C ARG A 104 1.43 7.22 1.75
N TYR A 105 2.36 7.09 0.79
CA TYR A 105 3.50 6.16 0.86
C TYR A 105 4.81 6.89 1.11
N ALA A 106 5.71 6.24 1.87
CA ALA A 106 7.06 6.76 2.09
C ALA A 106 7.83 6.87 0.76
N SER A 107 8.62 7.93 0.61
CA SER A 107 9.42 8.13 -0.59
C SER A 107 10.72 7.32 -0.52
N GLY A 108 11.09 6.67 -1.64
CA GLY A 108 12.43 6.13 -1.83
C GLY A 108 13.50 7.21 -2.06
N ASN A 109 13.11 8.48 -2.23
CA ASN A 109 14.03 9.59 -2.40
C ASN A 109 14.32 10.28 -1.06
N LEU A 110 15.54 10.11 -0.54
CA LEU A 110 15.95 10.70 0.73
C LEU A 110 15.82 12.23 0.75
N ALA A 111 16.16 12.91 -0.35
CA ALA A 111 16.07 14.37 -0.44
C ALA A 111 14.63 14.88 -0.48
N ALA A 112 13.65 14.02 -0.78
CA ALA A 112 12.23 14.38 -0.72
C ALA A 112 11.70 14.45 0.72
N LYS A 113 12.34 13.77 1.69
CA LYS A 113 11.83 13.63 3.06
C LYS A 113 11.56 14.98 3.74
N ASP A 114 12.44 15.95 3.55
CA ASP A 114 12.29 17.30 4.13
C ASP A 114 11.16 18.14 3.49
N ARG A 115 10.58 17.66 2.39
CA ARG A 115 9.49 18.30 1.65
C ARG A 115 8.14 17.59 1.82
N ILE A 116 8.13 16.45 2.50
CA ILE A 116 6.92 15.69 2.82
C ILE A 116 6.25 16.34 4.03
N ASP A 117 4.93 16.28 4.09
CA ASP A 117 4.13 16.78 5.21
C ASP A 117 4.69 16.23 6.54
N PRO A 118 5.03 17.09 7.52
CA PRO A 118 5.51 16.64 8.83
C PRO A 118 4.56 15.66 9.52
N ALA A 119 3.25 15.77 9.32
CA ALA A 119 2.29 14.82 9.89
C ALA A 119 2.50 13.42 9.31
N MET A 120 2.87 13.31 8.04
CA MET A 120 3.17 12.05 7.37
C MET A 120 4.56 11.52 7.74
N VAL A 121 5.58 12.37 7.83
CA VAL A 121 6.94 11.96 8.25
C VAL A 121 6.93 11.42 9.69
N ASN A 122 6.08 11.96 10.55
CA ASN A 122 5.93 11.51 11.93
C ASN A 122 4.89 10.39 12.12
N ASP A 123 4.22 9.94 11.05
CA ASP A 123 3.27 8.82 11.13
C ASP A 123 4.04 7.49 11.09
N PRO A 124 4.05 6.70 12.17
CA PRO A 124 4.78 5.43 12.23
C PRO A 124 4.19 4.34 11.31
N THR A 125 3.00 4.56 10.76
CA THR A 125 2.42 3.68 9.73
C THR A 125 2.99 3.93 8.33
N VAL A 126 3.63 5.08 8.14
CA VAL A 126 4.32 5.48 6.91
C VAL A 126 5.84 5.39 7.06
N TYR A 127 6.40 6.01 8.10
CA TYR A 127 7.81 5.98 8.47
C TYR A 127 7.99 5.24 9.80
N PRO A 128 8.00 3.89 9.79
CA PRO A 128 8.17 3.10 11.00
C PRO A 128 9.54 3.32 11.65
N GLY A 129 9.56 3.38 12.99
CA GLY A 129 10.81 3.37 13.76
C GLY A 129 11.45 1.98 13.84
N ASP A 130 12.67 1.92 14.37
CA ASP A 130 13.52 0.71 14.36
C ASP A 130 12.86 -0.52 14.99
N GLN A 131 12.10 -0.34 16.10
CA GLN A 131 11.38 -1.45 16.75
C GLN A 131 10.32 -2.10 15.85
N VAL A 132 9.71 -1.31 14.98
CA VAL A 132 8.76 -1.79 13.98
C VAL A 132 9.52 -2.44 12.84
N MET A 133 10.54 -1.78 12.31
CA MET A 133 11.39 -2.28 11.22
C MET A 133 11.99 -3.65 11.51
N ASN A 134 12.42 -3.93 12.74
CA ASN A 134 12.99 -5.21 13.15
C ASN A 134 12.02 -6.40 13.11
N ARG A 135 10.72 -6.15 12.92
CA ARG A 135 9.68 -7.18 12.80
C ARG A 135 9.15 -7.31 11.38
N LEU A 136 9.69 -6.54 10.44
CA LEU A 136 9.27 -6.59 9.05
C LEU A 136 10.10 -7.61 8.27
N TYR A 137 9.49 -8.23 7.26
CA TYR A 137 10.17 -9.16 6.37
C TYR A 137 9.94 -8.77 4.91
N VAL A 138 10.95 -9.01 4.07
CA VAL A 138 10.82 -8.93 2.61
C VAL A 138 10.47 -10.31 2.05
N ILE A 139 9.69 -10.33 0.97
CA ILE A 139 9.50 -11.55 0.18
C ILE A 139 10.57 -11.58 -0.91
N THR A 140 11.34 -12.65 -0.96
CA THR A 140 12.30 -12.91 -2.04
C THR A 140 11.71 -13.86 -3.07
N MET A 141 12.35 -13.94 -4.23
CA MET A 141 11.93 -14.86 -5.28
C MET A 141 12.01 -16.31 -4.78
N TYR A 142 10.88 -17.02 -4.82
CA TYR A 142 10.83 -18.44 -4.53
C TYR A 142 11.26 -19.26 -5.75
N ASP A 143 11.69 -20.49 -5.52
CA ASP A 143 11.89 -21.43 -6.61
C ASP A 143 10.56 -21.77 -7.32
N ASN A 144 10.67 -22.37 -8.50
CA ASN A 144 9.51 -22.74 -9.31
C ASN A 144 8.59 -23.76 -8.62
N ALA A 145 9.13 -24.65 -7.78
CA ALA A 145 8.33 -25.68 -7.10
C ALA A 145 7.44 -25.05 -6.02
N VAL A 146 8.02 -24.18 -5.20
CA VAL A 146 7.33 -23.39 -4.18
C VAL A 146 6.31 -22.46 -4.82
N THR A 147 6.69 -21.72 -5.86
CA THR A 147 5.78 -20.81 -6.59
C THR A 147 4.55 -21.57 -7.10
N ARG A 148 4.75 -22.72 -7.76
CA ARG A 148 3.63 -23.56 -8.23
C ARG A 148 2.76 -24.08 -7.10
N ALA A 149 3.34 -24.45 -5.96
CA ALA A 149 2.57 -24.89 -4.80
C ALA A 149 1.72 -23.74 -4.23
N MET A 150 2.30 -22.54 -4.08
CA MET A 150 1.59 -21.34 -3.63
C MET A 150 0.45 -20.97 -4.57
N THR A 151 0.67 -20.95 -5.89
CA THR A 151 -0.39 -20.66 -6.87
C THR A 151 -1.56 -21.64 -6.74
N ARG A 152 -1.29 -22.95 -6.67
CA ARG A 152 -2.35 -23.96 -6.51
C ARG A 152 -3.12 -23.77 -5.21
N MET A 153 -2.43 -23.47 -4.10
CA MET A 153 -3.07 -23.21 -2.82
C MET A 153 -3.96 -21.97 -2.88
N TRP A 154 -3.46 -20.89 -3.49
CA TRP A 154 -4.22 -19.65 -3.65
C TRP A 154 -5.48 -19.87 -4.50
N THR A 155 -5.38 -20.57 -5.64
CA THR A 155 -6.53 -20.88 -6.49
C THR A 155 -7.61 -21.65 -5.73
N ARG A 156 -7.22 -22.69 -4.96
CA ARG A 156 -8.16 -23.46 -4.12
C ARG A 156 -8.88 -22.58 -3.10
N ILE A 157 -8.13 -21.74 -2.38
CA ILE A 157 -8.69 -20.81 -1.40
C ILE A 157 -9.64 -19.81 -2.06
N ALA A 158 -9.24 -19.20 -3.18
CA ALA A 158 -10.03 -18.18 -3.86
C ALA A 158 -11.35 -18.75 -4.43
N THR A 159 -11.28 -19.93 -5.07
CA THR A 159 -12.39 -20.55 -5.83
C THR A 159 -13.27 -21.52 -5.02
N GLN A 160 -12.92 -21.84 -3.77
CA GLN A 160 -13.59 -22.83 -2.92
C GLN A 160 -13.48 -24.29 -3.41
N GLN A 161 -12.37 -24.64 -4.09
CA GLN A 161 -12.03 -26.03 -4.45
C GLN A 161 -11.06 -26.66 -3.44
#